data_AF-A0A8J7QRE4-F1
#
_entry.id   AF-A0A8J7QRE4-F1
#
_cell.length_a   1.000
_cell.length_b   1.000
_cell.length_c   1.000
_cell.angle_alpha   90.00
_cell.angle_beta   90.00
_cell.angle_gamma   90.00
#
_symmetry.space_group_name_H-M   'P 1'
#
loop_
_entity.id
_entity.type
_entity.pdbx_description
1 polymer ?
#
loop_
_entity_poly.entity_id
_entity_poly.type
_entity_poly.pdbx_seq_one_letter_code
_entity_poly.pdbx_strand_id
1 'polypeptide(L)'
;MANDMEGDAPTALSYDFLSRVWRKGFRNGNLRKLSRIERALYMASLSLAKMRGRIVNSRLVLQLLGIVSKLRETVGGRLILGAYRRAMELYNRYASIGLFDWAPQVKAWFQDPSYVLWVGLCSPEPFPC
;
A
#
# COMPACT_ATOMS: atom_id res chain seq x y z
N MET A 1 15.85 8.73 14.86
CA MET A 1 14.66 8.92 14.01
C MET A 1 14.97 8.25 12.68
N ALA A 2 14.17 7.26 12.30
CA ALA A 2 14.52 6.31 11.23
C ALA A 2 14.34 6.94 9.84
N ASN A 3 15.44 7.07 9.10
CA ASN A 3 15.45 7.24 7.65
C ASN A 3 15.27 5.87 7.02
N ASP A 4 14.06 5.54 6.55
CA ASP A 4 13.77 4.37 5.71
C ASP A 4 12.76 4.78 4.62
N MET A 5 13.16 5.71 3.73
CA MET A 5 12.44 6.03 2.49
C MET A 5 13.47 6.26 1.38
N GLU A 6 14.27 5.24 1.06
CA GLU A 6 15.09 5.21 -0.16
C GLU A 6 14.54 4.12 -1.07
N GLY A 7 14.17 4.49 -2.29
CA GLY A 7 13.48 3.68 -3.28
C GLY A 7 14.37 2.67 -4.00
N ASP A 8 14.89 1.70 -3.26
CA ASP A 8 15.42 0.45 -3.83
C ASP A 8 14.69 -0.72 -3.19
N ALA A 9 14.19 -1.67 -3.99
CA ALA A 9 13.48 -2.83 -3.44
C ALA A 9 14.43 -3.55 -2.48
N PRO A 10 14.06 -3.84 -1.23
CA PRO A 10 15.01 -4.32 -0.23
C PRO A 10 15.61 -5.63 -0.70
N THR A 11 16.85 -5.58 -1.19
CA THR A 11 17.57 -6.72 -1.79
C THR A 11 17.85 -7.82 -0.77
N ALA A 12 17.73 -7.49 0.53
CA ALA A 12 17.79 -8.44 1.62
C ALA A 12 16.71 -8.20 2.68
N LEU A 13 16.18 -9.30 3.24
CA LEU A 13 15.23 -9.28 4.36
C LEU A 13 15.89 -9.88 5.61
N SER A 14 15.95 -9.09 6.67
CA SER A 14 16.47 -9.50 7.99
C SER A 14 15.40 -10.20 8.83
N TYR A 15 15.84 -11.10 9.72
CA TYR A 15 14.98 -11.74 10.71
C TYR A 15 14.18 -10.74 11.53
N ASP A 16 14.83 -9.67 12.02
CA ASP A 16 14.18 -8.70 12.89
C ASP A 16 13.02 -7.99 12.18
N PHE A 17 13.24 -7.58 10.93
CA PHE A 17 12.20 -6.99 10.07
C PHE A 17 11.01 -7.94 9.90
N LEU A 18 11.26 -9.20 9.50
CA LEU A 18 10.21 -10.19 9.29
C LEU A 18 9.45 -10.50 10.60
N SER A 19 10.14 -10.54 11.74
CA SER A 19 9.52 -10.75 13.06
C SER A 19 8.60 -9.59 13.47
N ARG A 20 8.98 -8.35 13.16
CA ARG A 20 8.19 -7.16 13.44
C ARG A 20 6.92 -7.13 12.59
N VAL A 21 7.05 -7.43 11.30
CA VAL A 21 5.90 -7.52 10.38
C VAL A 21 4.95 -8.63 10.82
N TRP A 22 5.46 -9.81 11.20
CA TRP A 22 4.64 -10.93 11.66
C TRP A 22 3.81 -10.57 12.89
N ARG A 23 4.47 -9.98 13.91
CA ARG A 23 3.80 -9.51 15.14
C ARG A 23 2.75 -8.45 14.84
N LYS A 24 3.05 -7.48 13.96
CA LYS A 24 2.10 -6.45 13.55
C LYS A 24 0.89 -7.06 12.82
N GLY A 25 1.13 -8.00 11.91
CA GLY A 25 0.08 -8.73 11.21
C GLY A 25 -0.84 -9.53 12.14
N PHE A 26 -0.29 -10.07 13.22
CA PHE A 26 -1.05 -10.77 14.26
C PHE A 26 -1.95 -9.81 15.03
N ARG A 27 -1.41 -8.68 15.49
CA ARG A 27 -2.17 -7.64 16.22
C ARG A 27 -3.29 -7.04 15.36
N ASN A 28 -3.04 -6.81 14.08
CA ASN A 28 -4.01 -6.21 13.17
C ASN A 28 -5.04 -7.23 12.64
N GLY A 29 -4.92 -8.53 12.96
CA GLY A 29 -5.78 -9.58 12.42
C GLY A 29 -5.58 -9.90 10.94
N ASN A 30 -4.67 -9.20 10.25
CA ASN A 30 -4.36 -9.38 8.83
C ASN A 30 -3.82 -10.78 8.50
N LEU A 31 -3.33 -11.52 9.49
CA LEU A 31 -2.93 -12.92 9.30
C LEU A 31 -4.03 -13.77 8.65
N ARG A 32 -5.32 -13.46 8.89
CA ARG A 32 -6.46 -14.18 8.30
C ARG A 32 -6.57 -14.03 6.78
N LYS A 33 -5.95 -13.01 6.20
CA LYS A 33 -5.92 -12.77 4.74
C LYS A 33 -4.88 -13.63 4.01
N LEU A 34 -3.93 -14.24 4.73
CA LEU A 34 -2.91 -15.08 4.13
C LEU A 34 -3.42 -16.50 3.90
N SER A 35 -3.08 -17.07 2.74
CA SER A 35 -3.33 -18.49 2.46
C SER A 35 -2.48 -19.40 3.35
N ARG A 36 -2.83 -20.69 3.42
CA ARG A 36 -2.03 -21.70 4.16
C ARG A 36 -0.59 -21.76 3.64
N ILE A 37 -0.42 -21.70 2.32
CA ILE A 37 0.90 -21.74 1.66
C ILE A 37 1.70 -20.48 1.98
N GLU A 38 1.08 -19.29 1.93
CA GLU A 38 1.75 -18.03 2.26
C GLU A 38 2.21 -18.00 3.71
N ARG A 39 1.40 -18.49 4.64
CA ARG A 39 1.79 -18.62 6.05
C ARG A 39 2.97 -19.58 6.21
N ALA A 40 2.91 -20.75 5.59
CA ALA A 40 3.99 -21.75 5.66
C ALA A 40 5.30 -21.18 5.09
N LEU A 41 5.25 -20.54 3.92
CA LEU A 41 6.40 -19.88 3.30
C LEU A 41 6.99 -18.80 4.21
N TYR A 42 6.14 -17.98 4.81
CA TYR A 42 6.58 -16.91 5.71
C TYR A 42 7.23 -17.48 6.98
N MET A 43 6.63 -18.49 7.60
CA MET A 43 7.19 -19.14 8.80
C MET A 43 8.52 -19.84 8.50
N ALA A 44 8.62 -20.56 7.37
CA ALA A 44 9.86 -21.19 6.92
C ALA A 44 10.96 -20.15 6.67
N SER A 45 10.61 -19.03 6.03
CA SER A 45 11.53 -17.92 5.78
C SER A 45 11.99 -17.27 7.08
N LEU A 46 11.10 -17.15 8.07
CA LEU A 46 11.42 -16.60 9.38
C LEU A 46 12.43 -17.50 10.12
N SER A 47 12.27 -18.82 10.05
CA SER A 47 13.24 -19.79 10.57
C SER A 47 14.57 -19.71 9.82
N LEU A 48 14.55 -19.62 8.48
CA LEU A 48 15.74 -19.48 7.66
C LEU A 48 16.52 -18.19 7.99
N ALA A 49 15.82 -17.07 8.11
CA ALA A 49 16.42 -15.79 8.48
C ALA A 49 16.97 -15.82 9.91
N LYS A 50 16.35 -16.57 10.84
CA LYS A 50 16.87 -16.75 12.20
C LYS A 50 18.22 -17.49 12.19
N MET A 51 18.35 -18.51 11.33
CA MET A 51 19.58 -19.31 11.23
C MET A 51 20.69 -18.59 10.45
N ARG A 52 20.36 -17.89 9.36
CA ARG A 52 21.34 -17.27 8.44
C ARG A 52 21.49 -15.75 8.60
N GLY A 53 20.70 -15.14 9.50
CA GLY A 53 20.64 -13.69 9.72
C GLY A 53 19.82 -12.92 8.68
N ARG A 54 20.01 -13.22 7.38
CA ARG A 54 19.32 -12.52 6.27
C ARG A 54 18.98 -13.43 5.09
N ILE A 55 17.96 -13.02 4.35
CA ILE A 55 17.55 -13.62 3.07
C ILE A 55 17.95 -12.66 1.97
N VAL A 56 18.76 -13.12 1.00
CA VAL A 56 19.26 -12.29 -0.12
C VAL A 56 18.77 -12.79 -1.49
N ASN A 57 18.06 -13.93 -1.53
CA ASN A 57 17.52 -14.44 -2.79
C ASN A 57 16.39 -13.53 -3.28
N SER A 58 16.63 -12.82 -4.39
CA SER A 58 15.73 -11.80 -4.95
C SER A 58 14.32 -12.33 -5.23
N ARG A 59 14.19 -13.54 -5.80
CA ARG A 59 12.88 -14.15 -6.07
C ARG A 59 12.10 -14.41 -4.78
N LEU A 60 12.78 -14.95 -3.77
CA LEU A 60 12.16 -15.24 -2.48
C LEU A 60 11.81 -13.95 -1.72
N VAL A 61 12.67 -12.95 -1.81
CA VAL A 61 12.43 -11.59 -1.28
C VAL A 61 11.17 -10.99 -1.90
N LEU A 62 11.03 -11.02 -3.23
CA LEU A 62 9.84 -10.49 -3.92
C LEU A 62 8.55 -11.20 -3.48
N GLN A 63 8.58 -12.53 -3.35
CA GLN A 63 7.44 -13.29 -2.85
C GLN A 63 7.09 -12.91 -1.40
N LEU A 64 8.09 -12.75 -0.54
CA LEU A 64 7.90 -12.31 0.84
C LEU A 64 7.37 -10.88 0.92
N LEU A 65 7.81 -9.97 0.06
CA LEU A 65 7.29 -8.61 0.01
C LEU A 65 5.80 -8.57 -0.33
N GLY A 66 5.32 -9.47 -1.20
CA GLY A 66 3.89 -9.66 -1.46
C GLY A 66 3.09 -10.13 -0.22
N ILE A 67 3.71 -10.91 0.66
CA ILE A 67 3.10 -11.32 1.94
C ILE A 67 3.16 -10.19 2.96
N VAL A 68 4.29 -9.48 3.03
CA VAL A 68 4.51 -8.33 3.91
C VAL A 68 3.51 -7.22 3.60
N SER A 69 3.23 -6.95 2.33
CA SER A 69 2.24 -5.93 1.93
C SER A 69 0.85 -6.29 2.47
N LYS A 70 0.40 -7.54 2.33
CA LYS A 70 -0.86 -8.05 2.91
C LYS A 70 -0.90 -7.92 4.43
N LEU A 71 0.21 -8.19 5.11
CA LEU A 71 0.29 -8.10 6.58
C LEU A 71 0.31 -6.66 7.08
N ARG A 72 0.96 -5.74 6.34
CA ARG A 72 1.05 -4.32 6.67
C ARG A 72 -0.16 -3.51 6.24
N GLU A 73 -0.98 -4.05 5.34
CA GLU A 73 -2.17 -3.37 4.82
C GLU A 73 -3.10 -2.93 5.97
N THR A 74 -3.30 -1.63 6.12
CA THR A 74 -4.24 -1.08 7.12
C THR A 74 -5.56 -0.70 6.45
N VAL A 75 -6.65 -0.67 7.23
CA VAL A 75 -7.94 -0.14 6.74
C VAL A 75 -7.77 1.30 6.24
N GLY A 76 -7.04 2.13 6.99
CA GLY A 76 -6.70 3.50 6.57
C GLY A 76 -5.89 3.56 5.28
N GLY A 77 -4.89 2.70 5.10
CA GLY A 77 -4.09 2.65 3.87
C GLY A 77 -4.93 2.29 2.64
N ARG A 78 -5.83 1.31 2.77
CA ARG A 78 -6.78 0.95 1.70
C ARG A 78 -7.73 2.09 1.39
N LEU A 79 -8.26 2.73 2.43
CA LEU A 79 -9.20 3.84 2.29
C LEU A 79 -8.56 5.01 1.55
N ILE A 80 -7.33 5.39 1.95
CA ILE A 80 -6.55 6.46 1.30
C ILE A 80 -6.28 6.08 -0.17
N LEU A 81 -5.79 4.87 -0.45
CA LEU A 81 -5.50 4.45 -1.83
C LEU A 81 -6.77 4.46 -2.70
N GLY A 82 -7.90 4.00 -2.15
CA GLY A 82 -9.19 4.04 -2.83
C GLY A 82 -9.71 5.46 -3.07
N ALA A 83 -9.50 6.37 -2.12
CA ALA A 83 -9.82 7.78 -2.28
C ALA A 83 -8.98 8.43 -3.38
N TYR A 84 -7.66 8.23 -3.37
CA TYR A 84 -6.77 8.72 -4.42
C TYR A 84 -7.17 8.21 -5.80
N ARG A 85 -7.50 6.92 -5.94
CA ARG A 85 -7.96 6.36 -7.21
C ARG A 85 -9.22 7.07 -7.71
N ARG A 86 -10.24 7.21 -6.85
CA ARG A 86 -11.49 7.90 -7.17
C ARG A 86 -11.26 9.36 -7.55
N ALA A 87 -10.40 10.06 -6.82
CA ALA A 87 -10.05 11.44 -7.14
C ALA A 87 -9.35 11.56 -8.51
N MET A 88 -8.45 10.62 -8.85
CA MET A 88 -7.79 10.60 -10.16
C MET A 88 -8.77 10.34 -11.31
N GLU A 89 -9.73 9.42 -11.11
CA GLU A 89 -10.81 9.16 -12.08
C GLU A 89 -11.65 10.42 -12.31
N LEU A 90 -11.99 11.14 -11.24
CA LEU A 90 -12.73 12.41 -11.33
C LEU A 90 -11.91 13.49 -12.03
N TYR A 91 -10.63 13.62 -11.71
CA TYR A 91 -9.70 14.55 -12.37
C TYR A 91 -9.68 14.33 -13.89
N ASN A 92 -9.57 13.08 -14.33
CA ASN A 92 -9.57 12.73 -15.75
C ASN A 92 -10.90 13.08 -16.44
N ARG A 93 -12.04 12.88 -15.77
CA ARG A 93 -13.35 13.28 -16.30
C ARG A 93 -13.47 14.80 -16.42
N TYR A 94 -13.04 15.54 -15.39
CA TYR A 94 -13.03 17.00 -15.40
C TYR A 94 -12.15 17.55 -16.52
N ALA A 95 -10.99 16.93 -16.76
CA ALA A 95 -10.16 17.25 -17.91
C ALA A 95 -10.88 16.98 -19.24
N SER A 96 -11.57 15.83 -19.39
CA SER A 96 -12.25 15.49 -20.64
C SER A 96 -13.42 16.41 -21.01
N ILE A 97 -14.08 17.02 -20.01
CA ILE A 97 -15.21 17.93 -20.21
C ILE A 97 -14.73 19.39 -20.37
N GLY A 98 -13.42 19.65 -20.26
CA GLY A 98 -12.88 21.02 -20.31
C GLY A 98 -13.17 21.84 -19.05
N LEU A 99 -13.52 21.19 -17.94
CA LEU A 99 -13.85 21.89 -16.68
C LEU A 99 -12.70 22.78 -16.22
N PHE A 100 -11.46 22.34 -16.41
CA PHE A 100 -10.28 23.09 -15.99
C PHE A 100 -10.02 24.35 -16.81
N ASP A 101 -10.57 24.47 -18.01
CA ASP A 101 -10.49 25.69 -18.81
C ASP A 101 -11.49 26.74 -18.30
N TRP A 102 -12.68 26.31 -17.89
CA TRP A 102 -13.69 27.16 -17.28
C TRP A 102 -13.38 27.51 -15.82
N ALA A 103 -12.84 26.57 -15.05
CA ALA A 103 -12.59 26.68 -13.61
C ALA A 103 -11.17 26.19 -13.25
N PRO A 104 -10.11 26.97 -13.55
CA PRO A 104 -8.72 26.57 -13.31
C PRO A 104 -8.38 26.43 -11.83
N GLN A 105 -9.13 27.11 -10.94
CA GLN A 105 -8.98 27.00 -9.49
C GLN A 105 -9.21 25.57 -8.99
N VAL A 106 -10.14 24.83 -9.61
CA VAL A 106 -10.41 23.43 -9.27
C VAL A 106 -9.18 22.56 -9.54
N LYS A 107 -8.45 22.83 -10.64
CA LYS A 107 -7.20 22.15 -10.95
C LYS A 107 -6.12 22.39 -9.88
N ALA A 108 -6.06 23.60 -9.33
CA ALA A 108 -5.15 23.93 -8.24
C ALA A 108 -5.50 23.18 -6.96
N TRP A 109 -6.79 22.96 -6.66
CA TRP A 109 -7.21 22.18 -5.48
C TRP A 109 -6.76 20.72 -5.54
N PHE A 110 -6.69 20.10 -6.72
CA PHE A 110 -6.13 18.75 -6.88
C PHE A 110 -4.62 18.64 -6.55
N GLN A 111 -3.92 19.77 -6.34
CA GLN A 111 -2.55 19.77 -5.83
C GLN A 111 -2.48 19.59 -4.31
N ASP A 112 -3.57 19.88 -3.58
CA ASP A 112 -3.65 19.68 -2.13
C ASP A 112 -4.05 18.22 -1.82
N PRO A 113 -3.18 17.45 -1.13
CA PRO A 113 -3.49 16.09 -0.70
C PRO A 113 -4.77 15.97 0.14
N SER A 114 -5.10 16.99 0.93
CA SER A 114 -6.29 17.02 1.79
C SER A 114 -7.56 17.09 0.95
N TYR A 115 -7.53 17.91 -0.09
CA TYR A 115 -8.62 18.01 -1.06
C TYR A 115 -8.78 16.71 -1.85
N VAL A 116 -7.68 16.13 -2.35
CA VAL A 116 -7.70 14.85 -3.08
C VAL A 116 -8.29 13.73 -2.22
N LEU A 117 -7.89 13.67 -0.95
CA LEU A 117 -8.44 12.69 -0.01
C LEU A 117 -9.93 12.94 0.24
N TRP A 118 -10.33 14.19 0.51
CA TRP A 118 -11.73 14.55 0.76
C TRP A 118 -12.63 14.21 -0.42
N VAL A 119 -12.27 14.66 -1.63
CA VAL A 119 -12.99 14.34 -2.87
C VAL A 119 -13.07 12.84 -3.06
N GLY A 120 -11.93 12.14 -2.96
CA GLY A 120 -11.89 10.70 -3.12
C GLY A 120 -12.75 9.92 -2.13
N LEU A 121 -12.98 10.45 -0.92
CA LEU A 121 -13.82 9.83 0.10
C LEU A 121 -15.31 10.17 -0.07
N CYS A 122 -15.60 11.43 -0.38
CA CYS A 122 -16.94 12.01 -0.36
C CYS A 122 -17.61 12.06 -1.74
N SER A 123 -16.88 11.86 -2.83
CA SER A 123 -17.48 11.81 -4.17
C SER A 123 -18.46 10.64 -4.25
N PRO A 124 -19.74 10.90 -4.58
CA PRO A 124 -20.69 9.82 -4.84
C PRO A 124 -20.22 8.99 -6.04
N GLU A 125 -20.51 7.69 -6.00
CA GLU A 125 -20.51 6.80 -7.18
C GLU A 125 -21.21 7.48 -8.36
N PRO A 126 -20.80 7.19 -9.61
CA PRO A 126 -21.09 8.05 -10.75
C PRO A 126 -22.59 8.31 -10.87
N PHE A 127 -22.97 9.57 -11.04
CA PHE A 127 -24.29 9.90 -11.59
C PHE A 127 -24.43 9.08 -12.88
N PRO A 128 -25.42 8.17 -12.97
CA PRO A 128 -25.68 7.51 -14.23
C PRO A 128 -25.96 8.60 -15.26
N CYS A 129 -25.24 8.52 -16.38
CA CYS A 129 -25.51 9.34 -17.56
C CYS A 129 -26.96 9.14 -18.00
#